data_AF-A0A554MY52-F1
#
_entry.id   AF-A0A554MY52-F1
#
_cell.length_a   1.000
_cell.length_b   1.000
_cell.length_c   1.000
_cell.angle_alpha   90.00
_cell.angle_beta   90.00
_cell.angle_gamma   90.00
#
_symmetry.space_group_name_H-M   'P 1'
#
loop_
_entity.id
_entity.type
_entity.pdbx_description
1 polymer ?
#
loop_
_entity_poly.entity_id
_entity_poly.type
_entity_poly.pdbx_seq_one_letter_code
_entity_poly.pdbx_strand_id
1 'polypeptide(L)'
;GEHKLELVAQDKAGNTSEETKTTVDVDTEAPTAPVVTSPSDLTDGKGPITGTAEPGATVIIRDEDGNELGRGEANDDGDFSIELDEPLTDGAHDLELIAQDKAGNTSEQTKTTVDVDTEAPAAPVLEAFDDIVDGTGIVRGSAEPGSTVVIRDADGREIGRGTADSDGRFAFRTTVPLEPGAHLLSVVAVDRFGHVSPGSSMLVTLVPESEGEGEGESDNGAGTGTAFPGVVAPGTGTQLGMTDDHTAPAPKTDEASTPGTVTTNRELAFTGVELGGWLAAALTALGLGAVLRLLARRREGDVRGD
;
A
#
# COMPACT_ATOMS: atom_id res chain seq x y z
N GLY A 1 27.19 43.39 8.33
CA GLY A 1 27.91 44.26 9.28
C GLY A 1 27.21 45.59 9.39
N GLU A 2 26.98 46.08 10.61
CA GLU A 2 26.29 47.35 10.86
C GLU A 2 27.15 48.57 10.42
N HIS A 3 26.57 49.40 9.57
CA HIS A 3 27.10 50.69 9.13
C HIS A 3 26.22 51.83 9.63
N LYS A 4 26.82 52.80 10.31
CA LYS A 4 26.16 54.02 10.76
C LYS A 4 26.34 55.10 9.70
N LEU A 5 25.23 55.59 9.17
CA LEU A 5 25.20 56.66 8.17
C LEU A 5 24.71 57.94 8.82
N GLU A 6 25.41 59.03 8.55
CA GLU A 6 25.04 60.38 8.96
C GLU A 6 24.79 61.21 7.71
N LEU A 7 23.58 61.79 7.63
CA LEU A 7 23.16 62.60 6.50
C LEU A 7 23.10 64.06 6.94
N VAL A 8 23.80 64.90 6.19
CA VAL A 8 23.75 66.37 6.30
C VAL A 8 23.55 66.95 4.90
N ALA A 9 22.66 67.94 4.79
CA ALA A 9 22.47 68.69 3.55
C ALA A 9 23.10 70.07 3.69
N GLN A 10 23.78 70.56 2.66
CA GLN A 10 24.30 71.93 2.60
C GLN A 10 23.67 72.68 1.42
N ASP A 11 23.13 73.87 1.67
CA ASP A 11 22.60 74.74 0.62
C ASP A 11 23.71 75.52 -0.13
N LYS A 12 23.35 76.24 -1.19
CA LYS A 12 24.30 77.04 -1.98
C LYS A 12 24.91 78.21 -1.19
N ALA A 13 24.24 78.68 -0.14
CA ALA A 13 24.74 79.73 0.73
C ALA A 13 25.68 79.19 1.82
N GLY A 14 25.79 77.87 1.96
CA GLY A 14 26.67 77.18 2.90
C GLY A 14 25.99 76.77 4.21
N ASN A 15 24.67 76.93 4.38
CA ASN A 15 23.96 76.50 5.58
C ASN A 15 23.81 74.98 5.59
N THR A 16 24.12 74.34 6.72
CA THR A 16 24.02 72.88 6.90
C THR A 16 22.78 72.52 7.73
N SER A 17 22.11 71.41 7.39
CA SER A 17 21.02 70.84 8.19
C SER A 17 21.52 70.25 9.52
N GLU A 18 20.59 69.91 10.41
CA GLU A 18 20.88 68.98 11.51
C GLU A 18 21.20 67.58 10.96
N GLU A 19 21.99 66.81 11.70
CA GLU A 19 22.35 65.43 11.35
C GLU A 19 21.13 64.51 11.45
N THR A 20 20.88 63.73 10.40
CA THR A 20 19.98 62.56 10.46
C THR A 20 20.82 61.29 10.47
N LYS A 21 20.64 60.45 11.49
CA LYS A 21 21.39 59.17 11.64
C LYS A 21 20.51 57.99 11.23
N THR A 22 21.09 57.04 10.53
CA THR A 22 20.46 55.76 10.20
C THR A 22 21.50 54.64 10.24
N THR A 23 21.04 53.39 10.37
CA THR A 23 21.89 52.21 10.32
C THR A 23 21.52 51.35 9.12
N VAL A 24 22.52 50.76 8.49
CA VAL A 24 22.36 49.78 7.42
C VAL A 24 23.18 48.56 7.81
N ASP A 25 22.56 47.39 7.86
CA ASP A 25 23.31 46.14 7.99
C ASP A 25 23.60 45.60 6.59
N VAL A 26 24.89 45.43 6.27
CA VAL A 26 25.33 44.86 5.00
C VAL A 26 25.76 43.44 5.23
N ASP A 27 24.92 42.48 4.87
CA ASP A 27 25.29 41.08 4.85
C ASP A 27 25.55 40.65 3.40
N THR A 28 26.70 40.03 3.18
CA THR A 28 27.11 39.51 1.86
C THR A 28 27.40 38.02 1.91
N GLU A 29 27.26 37.39 3.08
CA GLU A 29 27.52 35.96 3.23
C GLU A 29 26.24 35.21 2.89
N ALA A 30 26.36 34.17 2.06
CA ALA A 30 25.24 33.32 1.78
C ALA A 30 24.97 32.36 2.96
N PRO A 31 23.70 32.01 3.22
CA PRO A 31 23.40 30.94 4.14
C PRO A 31 23.97 29.61 3.63
N THR A 32 24.16 28.66 4.55
CA THR A 32 24.52 27.28 4.15
C THR A 32 23.38 26.64 3.37
N ALA A 33 23.71 25.76 2.41
CA ALA A 33 22.70 25.03 1.65
C ALA A 33 21.75 24.24 2.58
N PRO A 34 20.43 24.21 2.29
CA PRO A 34 19.48 23.42 3.08
C PRO A 34 19.85 21.93 3.10
N VAL A 35 19.46 21.21 4.15
CA VAL A 35 19.55 19.75 4.22
C VAL A 35 18.14 19.19 4.24
N VAL A 36 17.78 18.34 3.28
CA VAL A 36 16.49 17.63 3.28
C VAL A 36 16.61 16.37 4.13
N THR A 37 15.67 16.16 5.05
CA THR A 37 15.64 14.98 5.94
C THR A 37 14.48 14.03 5.63
N SER A 38 13.37 14.52 5.08
CA SER A 38 12.20 13.71 4.73
C SER A 38 11.24 14.49 3.81
N PRO A 39 10.31 13.80 3.13
CA PRO A 39 10.31 12.38 2.84
C PRO A 39 11.07 12.07 1.54
N SER A 40 11.41 10.79 1.34
CA SER A 40 11.85 10.27 0.03
C SER A 40 10.68 10.00 -0.91
N ASP A 41 9.47 9.87 -0.36
CA ASP A 41 8.27 9.41 -1.04
C ASP A 41 7.05 10.22 -0.57
N LEU A 42 6.13 10.55 -1.48
CA LEU A 42 4.92 11.32 -1.23
C LEU A 42 3.68 10.51 -1.61
N THR A 43 2.75 10.35 -0.67
CA THR A 43 1.48 9.63 -0.89
C THR A 43 0.40 10.48 -1.55
N ASP A 44 0.60 11.80 -1.61
CA ASP A 44 -0.40 12.77 -2.11
C ASP A 44 0.20 13.86 -3.01
N GLY A 45 1.51 13.77 -3.27
CA GLY A 45 2.27 14.74 -4.04
C GLY A 45 2.45 16.12 -3.38
N LYS A 46 1.97 16.36 -2.15
CA LYS A 46 2.03 17.69 -1.51
C LYS A 46 3.11 17.88 -0.47
N GLY A 47 3.64 16.82 0.13
CA GLY A 47 4.62 16.95 1.23
C GLY A 47 4.00 16.67 2.60
N PRO A 48 4.53 17.26 3.69
CA PRO A 48 5.56 18.31 3.68
C PRO A 48 6.96 17.78 3.40
N ILE A 49 7.77 18.55 2.68
CA ILE A 49 9.23 18.39 2.61
C ILE A 49 9.84 19.02 3.85
N THR A 50 10.61 18.24 4.60
CA THR A 50 11.22 18.64 5.86
C THR A 50 12.74 18.56 5.81
N GLY A 51 13.37 19.37 6.65
CA GLY A 51 14.82 19.51 6.64
C GLY A 51 15.31 20.60 7.56
N THR A 52 16.57 20.99 7.39
CA THR A 52 17.18 22.11 8.11
C THR A 52 17.78 23.15 7.18
N ALA A 53 17.76 24.40 7.61
CA ALA A 53 18.45 25.52 6.98
C ALA A 53 18.89 26.53 8.06
N GLU A 54 19.49 27.64 7.65
CA GLU A 54 19.81 28.71 8.59
C GLU A 54 18.53 29.26 9.27
N PRO A 55 18.49 29.43 10.60
CA PRO A 55 17.31 29.94 11.30
C PRO A 55 16.80 31.27 10.75
N GLY A 56 15.50 31.32 10.44
CA GLY A 56 14.84 32.48 9.86
C GLY A 56 15.15 32.73 8.38
N ALA A 57 15.89 31.84 7.71
CA ALA A 57 16.04 31.86 6.26
C ALA A 57 14.79 31.30 5.57
N THR A 58 14.46 31.86 4.41
CA THR A 58 13.40 31.34 3.54
C THR A 58 13.97 30.23 2.66
N VAL A 59 13.48 29.01 2.83
CA VAL A 59 13.76 27.88 1.95
C VAL A 59 12.78 27.91 0.77
N ILE A 60 13.30 27.76 -0.44
CA ILE A 60 12.54 27.77 -1.69
C ILE A 60 12.78 26.44 -2.39
N ILE A 61 11.70 25.76 -2.77
CA ILE A 61 11.71 24.46 -3.48
C ILE A 61 11.34 24.69 -4.94
N ARG A 62 12.08 24.08 -5.85
CA ARG A 62 11.92 24.24 -7.30
C ARG A 62 11.99 22.90 -8.04
N ASP A 63 11.45 22.87 -9.24
CA ASP A 63 11.70 21.81 -10.22
C ASP A 63 13.02 22.03 -10.97
N GLU A 64 13.40 21.08 -11.84
CA GLU A 64 14.63 21.16 -12.65
C GLU A 64 14.63 22.32 -13.66
N ASP A 65 13.46 22.81 -14.07
CA ASP A 65 13.30 23.96 -14.97
C ASP A 65 13.41 25.30 -14.22
N GLY A 66 13.48 25.26 -12.88
CA GLY A 66 13.63 26.41 -11.99
C GLY A 66 12.31 27.07 -11.59
N ASN A 67 11.16 26.43 -11.83
CA ASN A 67 9.86 26.91 -11.35
C ASN A 67 9.74 26.68 -9.84
N GLU A 68 9.21 27.67 -9.12
CA GLU A 68 8.94 27.55 -7.68
C GLU A 68 7.74 26.63 -7.43
N LEU A 69 7.95 25.58 -6.64
CA LEU A 69 6.94 24.60 -6.25
C LEU A 69 6.40 24.86 -4.83
N GLY A 70 7.16 25.59 -4.02
CA GLY A 70 6.76 25.97 -2.67
C GLY A 70 7.88 26.68 -1.93
N ARG A 71 7.54 27.31 -0.80
CA ARG A 71 8.51 27.99 0.07
C ARG A 71 8.06 28.00 1.53
N GLY A 72 9.00 28.14 2.44
CA GLY A 72 8.73 28.35 3.87
C GLY A 72 9.95 28.83 4.63
N GLU A 73 9.74 29.31 5.85
CA GLU A 73 10.81 29.79 6.71
C GLU A 73 11.29 28.66 7.63
N ALA A 74 12.62 28.54 7.80
CA ALA A 74 13.19 27.70 8.84
C ALA A 74 12.98 28.37 10.20
N ASN A 75 12.55 27.60 11.20
CA ASN A 75 12.26 28.11 12.54
C ASN A 75 13.56 28.54 13.27
N ASP A 76 13.43 29.02 14.51
CA ASP A 76 14.57 29.48 15.32
C ASP A 76 15.61 28.38 15.62
N ASP A 77 15.22 27.11 15.54
CA ASP A 77 16.10 25.94 15.69
C ASP A 77 16.71 25.50 14.35
N GLY A 78 16.29 26.10 13.24
CA GLY A 78 16.74 25.81 11.88
C GLY A 78 15.94 24.74 11.15
N ASP A 79 14.87 24.19 11.75
CA ASP A 79 14.03 23.19 11.10
C ASP A 79 12.99 23.84 10.17
N PHE A 80 12.76 23.25 9.00
CA PHE A 80 11.67 23.65 8.10
C PHE A 80 10.74 22.47 7.79
N SER A 81 9.49 22.80 7.44
CA SER A 81 8.47 21.87 6.95
C SER A 81 7.59 22.61 5.94
N ILE A 82 7.73 22.26 4.66
CA ILE A 82 7.14 22.98 3.54
C ILE A 82 6.19 22.05 2.78
N GLU A 83 4.91 22.41 2.73
CA GLU A 83 3.98 21.83 1.77
C GLU A 83 4.14 22.51 0.41
N LEU A 84 4.07 21.73 -0.66
CA LEU A 84 4.08 22.23 -2.03
C LEU A 84 2.74 22.90 -2.34
N ASP A 85 2.81 24.01 -3.10
CA ASP A 85 1.65 24.81 -3.46
C ASP A 85 0.65 23.97 -4.26
N GLU A 86 1.16 23.26 -5.26
CA GLU A 86 0.42 22.29 -6.07
C GLU A 86 0.97 20.87 -5.86
N PRO A 87 0.09 19.84 -5.87
CA PRO A 87 0.55 18.46 -5.79
C PRO A 87 1.36 18.10 -7.03
N LEU A 88 2.48 17.40 -6.81
CA LEU A 88 3.20 16.71 -7.86
C LEU A 88 2.35 15.56 -8.43
N THR A 89 2.63 15.19 -9.67
CA THR A 89 1.99 14.04 -10.34
C THR A 89 2.68 12.74 -9.94
N ASP A 90 2.06 11.58 -10.17
CA ASP A 90 2.69 10.30 -9.88
C ASP A 90 4.02 10.11 -10.63
N GLY A 91 4.97 9.44 -9.96
CA GLY A 91 6.31 9.16 -10.44
C GLY A 91 7.40 9.98 -9.75
N ALA A 92 8.64 9.79 -10.23
CA ALA A 92 9.81 10.45 -9.67
C ALA A 92 9.95 11.90 -10.14
N HIS A 93 10.22 12.80 -9.19
CA HIS A 93 10.49 14.22 -9.41
C HIS A 93 11.81 14.63 -8.76
N ASP A 94 12.68 15.27 -9.53
CA ASP A 94 13.90 15.88 -9.03
C ASP A 94 13.61 17.31 -8.57
N LEU A 95 13.90 17.58 -7.31
CA LEU A 95 13.67 18.85 -6.64
C LEU A 95 15.00 19.53 -6.31
N GLU A 96 14.96 20.86 -6.37
CA GLU A 96 16.05 21.73 -5.98
C GLU A 96 15.62 22.65 -4.83
N LEU A 97 16.43 22.73 -3.78
CA LEU A 97 16.20 23.60 -2.64
C LEU A 97 17.35 24.60 -2.48
N ILE A 98 16.99 25.84 -2.18
CA ILE A 98 17.92 26.91 -1.79
C ILE A 98 17.40 27.61 -0.53
N ALA A 99 18.29 28.16 0.28
CA ALA A 99 17.95 29.07 1.37
C ALA A 99 18.27 30.51 0.97
N GLN A 100 17.39 31.44 1.33
CA GLN A 100 17.58 32.87 1.20
C GLN A 100 17.53 33.53 2.58
N ASP A 101 18.59 34.24 2.97
CA ASP A 101 18.64 34.96 4.24
C ASP A 101 17.81 36.27 4.21
N LYS A 102 17.79 37.00 5.33
CA LYS A 102 17.06 38.28 5.44
C LYS A 102 17.65 39.42 4.61
N ALA A 103 18.93 39.33 4.24
CA ALA A 103 19.60 40.29 3.37
C ALA A 103 19.41 39.99 1.87
N GLY A 104 18.86 38.80 1.55
CA GLY A 104 18.59 38.33 0.21
C GLY A 104 19.72 37.47 -0.39
N ASN A 105 20.78 37.15 0.36
CA ASN A 105 21.83 36.25 -0.12
C ASN A 105 21.26 34.83 -0.25
N THR A 106 21.72 34.09 -1.27
CA THR A 106 21.19 32.76 -1.62
C THR A 106 22.28 31.71 -1.45
N SER A 107 21.94 30.58 -0.84
CA SER A 107 22.84 29.44 -0.65
C SER A 107 23.22 28.74 -1.97
N GLU A 108 24.14 27.79 -1.88
CA GLU A 108 24.24 26.73 -2.89
C GLU A 108 22.96 25.86 -2.92
N GLN A 109 22.79 25.10 -4.00
CA GLN A 109 21.63 24.24 -4.25
C GLN A 109 21.77 22.89 -3.57
N THR A 110 20.66 22.41 -2.99
CA THR A 110 20.49 21.02 -2.53
C THR A 110 19.54 20.30 -3.46
N LYS A 111 19.95 19.14 -3.97
CA LYS A 111 19.14 18.30 -4.85
C LYS A 111 18.60 17.10 -4.09
N THR A 112 17.32 16.79 -4.29
CA THR A 112 16.68 15.57 -3.76
C THR A 112 15.71 15.03 -4.80
N THR A 113 15.47 13.73 -4.78
CA THR A 113 14.42 13.10 -5.59
C THR A 113 13.29 12.69 -4.66
N VAL A 114 12.05 12.94 -5.07
CA VAL A 114 10.85 12.39 -4.41
C VAL A 114 10.08 11.54 -5.40
N ASP A 115 9.60 10.38 -4.97
CA ASP A 115 8.67 9.57 -5.76
C ASP A 115 7.25 9.79 -5.25
N VAL A 116 6.30 9.93 -6.16
CA VAL A 116 4.89 10.18 -5.85
C VAL A 116 4.08 8.99 -6.31
N ASP A 117 3.22 8.50 -5.45
CA ASP A 117 2.18 7.55 -5.82
C ASP A 117 0.90 7.98 -5.12
N THR A 118 -0.20 8.04 -5.86
CA THR A 118 -1.52 8.38 -5.32
C THR A 118 -2.53 7.25 -5.53
N GLU A 119 -2.12 6.15 -6.17
CA GLU A 119 -2.99 5.05 -6.51
C GLU A 119 -2.86 3.92 -5.49
N ALA A 120 -4.00 3.46 -4.97
CA ALA A 120 -4.02 2.26 -4.16
C ALA A 120 -3.90 1.00 -5.04
N PRO A 121 -3.30 -0.09 -4.52
CA PRO A 121 -3.28 -1.36 -5.22
C PRO A 121 -4.68 -1.84 -5.60
N ALA A 122 -4.77 -2.62 -6.67
CA ALA A 122 -5.98 -3.39 -6.94
C ALA A 122 -6.26 -4.39 -5.80
N ALA A 123 -7.53 -4.76 -5.63
CA ALA A 123 -7.92 -5.76 -4.64
C ALA A 123 -7.17 -7.09 -4.87
N PRO A 124 -6.55 -7.68 -3.84
CA PRO A 124 -5.91 -8.98 -3.98
C PRO A 124 -6.90 -10.07 -4.37
N VAL A 125 -6.40 -11.10 -5.01
CA VAL A 125 -7.16 -12.32 -5.31
C VAL A 125 -6.70 -13.41 -4.36
N LEU A 126 -7.63 -14.02 -3.63
CA LEU A 126 -7.38 -15.25 -2.88
C LEU A 126 -7.69 -16.44 -3.77
N GLU A 127 -6.72 -17.32 -3.94
CA GLU A 127 -6.85 -18.52 -4.77
C GLU A 127 -7.07 -19.77 -3.91
N ALA A 128 -6.34 -19.87 -2.79
CA ALA A 128 -6.43 -21.04 -1.93
C ALA A 128 -6.10 -20.73 -0.46
N PHE A 129 -6.68 -21.54 0.42
CA PHE A 129 -6.26 -21.72 1.80
C PHE A 129 -6.16 -23.21 2.08
N ASP A 130 -4.95 -23.73 2.12
CA ASP A 130 -4.66 -25.16 2.18
C ASP A 130 -3.53 -25.46 3.17
N ASP A 131 -2.99 -26.69 3.16
CA ASP A 131 -1.89 -27.11 4.03
C ASP A 131 -2.18 -26.83 5.52
N ILE A 132 -3.44 -27.07 5.92
CA ILE A 132 -3.95 -26.78 7.26
C ILE A 132 -3.31 -27.71 8.29
N VAL A 133 -2.70 -27.11 9.32
CA VAL A 133 -2.15 -27.80 10.49
C VAL A 133 -2.44 -26.94 11.71
N ASP A 134 -3.04 -27.53 12.74
CA ASP A 134 -3.40 -26.85 14.00
C ASP A 134 -4.19 -25.55 13.77
N GLY A 135 -5.13 -25.56 12.81
CA GLY A 135 -5.95 -24.39 12.46
C GLY A 135 -5.23 -23.28 11.67
N THR A 136 -3.93 -23.40 11.40
CA THR A 136 -3.18 -22.48 10.52
C THR A 136 -3.00 -23.07 9.14
N GLY A 137 -3.10 -22.25 8.09
CA GLY A 137 -3.02 -22.69 6.70
C GLY A 137 -2.10 -21.82 5.86
N ILE A 138 -1.70 -22.31 4.69
CA ILE A 138 -1.02 -21.52 3.67
C ILE A 138 -2.07 -20.83 2.81
N VAL A 139 -2.02 -19.51 2.79
CA VAL A 139 -2.82 -18.66 1.91
C VAL A 139 -2.03 -18.46 0.62
N ARG A 140 -2.66 -18.68 -0.53
CA ARG A 140 -2.09 -18.39 -1.86
C ARG A 140 -2.98 -17.44 -2.64
N GLY A 141 -2.35 -16.62 -3.46
CA GLY A 141 -3.07 -15.72 -4.35
C GLY A 141 -2.18 -14.74 -5.09
N SER A 142 -2.79 -13.68 -5.59
CA SER A 142 -2.10 -12.58 -6.28
C SER A 142 -2.46 -11.21 -5.72
N ALA A 143 -1.49 -10.31 -5.70
CA ALA A 143 -1.64 -8.90 -5.37
C ALA A 143 -0.65 -8.07 -6.21
N GLU A 144 -0.63 -6.76 -6.01
CA GLU A 144 0.38 -5.91 -6.66
C GLU A 144 1.81 -6.35 -6.26
N PRO A 145 2.75 -6.48 -7.22
CA PRO A 145 4.13 -6.88 -6.93
C PRO A 145 4.79 -6.04 -5.84
N GLY A 146 5.43 -6.68 -4.86
CA GLY A 146 6.09 -6.01 -3.75
C GLY A 146 5.15 -5.46 -2.67
N SER A 147 3.83 -5.49 -2.88
CA SER A 147 2.85 -5.08 -1.86
C SER A 147 2.79 -6.08 -0.70
N THR A 148 2.49 -5.57 0.50
CA THR A 148 2.21 -6.35 1.68
C THR A 148 0.75 -6.80 1.68
N VAL A 149 0.52 -8.11 1.74
CA VAL A 149 -0.81 -8.72 1.81
C VAL A 149 -1.16 -9.00 3.27
N VAL A 150 -2.34 -8.56 3.71
CA VAL A 150 -2.85 -8.71 5.07
C VAL A 150 -4.17 -9.48 5.05
N ILE A 151 -4.24 -10.59 5.79
CA ILE A 151 -5.43 -11.43 5.92
C ILE A 151 -6.06 -11.22 7.30
N ARG A 152 -7.38 -11.03 7.32
CA ARG A 152 -8.17 -10.88 8.55
C ARG A 152 -9.32 -11.88 8.60
N ASP A 153 -9.71 -12.25 9.81
CA ASP A 153 -10.96 -12.99 10.05
C ASP A 153 -12.19 -12.06 9.99
N ALA A 154 -13.37 -12.64 10.24
CA ALA A 154 -14.65 -11.92 10.19
C ALA A 154 -14.79 -10.84 11.29
N ASP A 155 -14.03 -10.96 12.38
CA ASP A 155 -13.99 -9.96 13.47
C ASP A 155 -12.97 -8.84 13.18
N GLY A 156 -12.26 -8.91 12.05
CA GLY A 156 -11.28 -7.94 11.61
C GLY A 156 -9.89 -8.14 12.23
N ARG A 157 -9.67 -9.23 12.97
CA ARG A 157 -8.36 -9.56 13.55
C ARG A 157 -7.42 -10.05 12.44
N GLU A 158 -6.20 -9.51 12.41
CA GLU A 158 -5.15 -9.98 11.50
C GLU A 158 -4.74 -11.41 11.87
N ILE A 159 -4.84 -12.33 10.90
CA ILE A 159 -4.49 -13.74 11.07
C ILE A 159 -3.26 -14.14 10.26
N GLY A 160 -2.82 -13.31 9.30
CA GLY A 160 -1.63 -13.56 8.51
C GLY A 160 -1.19 -12.33 7.72
N ARG A 161 0.11 -12.30 7.41
CA ARG A 161 0.75 -11.25 6.61
C ARG A 161 1.86 -11.84 5.77
N GLY A 162 1.98 -11.39 4.53
CA GLY A 162 3.08 -11.73 3.63
C GLY A 162 3.29 -10.66 2.57
N THR A 163 4.16 -10.93 1.61
CA THR A 163 4.48 -10.00 0.51
C THR A 163 4.26 -10.71 -0.82
N ALA A 164 3.71 -10.00 -1.80
CA ALA A 164 3.65 -10.49 -3.16
C ALA A 164 5.03 -10.36 -3.83
N ASP A 165 5.47 -11.40 -4.52
CA ASP A 165 6.73 -11.41 -5.25
C ASP A 165 6.70 -10.46 -6.46
N SER A 166 7.81 -10.42 -7.23
CA SER A 166 7.92 -9.56 -8.41
C SER A 166 6.92 -9.91 -9.52
N ASP A 167 6.35 -11.12 -9.49
CA ASP A 167 5.30 -11.55 -10.43
C ASP A 167 3.89 -11.31 -9.86
N GLY A 168 3.79 -10.71 -8.67
CA GLY A 168 2.52 -10.45 -7.99
C GLY A 168 1.93 -11.66 -7.28
N ARG A 169 2.67 -12.76 -7.12
CA ARG A 169 2.18 -13.98 -6.43
C ARG A 169 2.58 -13.96 -4.97
N PHE A 170 1.71 -14.45 -4.09
CA PHE A 170 2.03 -14.63 -2.69
C PHE A 170 1.67 -16.04 -2.20
N ALA A 171 2.46 -16.54 -1.25
CA ALA A 171 2.18 -17.75 -0.51
C ALA A 171 2.78 -17.62 0.90
N PHE A 172 1.93 -17.62 1.94
CA PHE A 172 2.41 -17.54 3.32
C PHE A 172 1.47 -18.24 4.30
N ARG A 173 2.02 -18.68 5.43
CA ARG A 173 1.24 -19.34 6.49
C ARG A 173 0.58 -18.31 7.40
N THR A 174 -0.68 -18.53 7.76
CA THR A 174 -1.32 -17.76 8.84
C THR A 174 -0.64 -18.05 10.18
N THR A 175 -0.66 -17.07 11.07
CA THR A 175 -0.03 -17.14 12.40
C THR A 175 -1.07 -17.26 13.51
N VAL A 176 -2.33 -17.00 13.21
CA VAL A 176 -3.46 -17.18 14.13
C VAL A 176 -4.25 -18.42 13.69
N PRO A 177 -4.43 -19.42 14.56
CA PRO A 177 -5.23 -20.59 14.25
C PRO A 177 -6.72 -20.24 14.17
N LEU A 178 -7.41 -20.86 13.24
CA LEU A 178 -8.87 -20.82 13.10
C LEU A 178 -9.46 -22.09 13.69
N GLU A 179 -10.57 -21.94 14.41
CA GLU A 179 -11.34 -23.08 14.94
C GLU A 179 -12.02 -23.88 13.82
N PRO A 180 -12.45 -25.13 14.06
CA PRO A 180 -13.30 -25.87 13.11
C PRO A 180 -14.58 -25.09 12.77
N GLY A 181 -14.96 -25.07 11.49
CA GLY A 181 -16.15 -24.37 11.01
C GLY A 181 -15.88 -23.45 9.82
N ALA A 182 -16.91 -22.69 9.44
CA ALA A 182 -16.85 -21.76 8.32
C ALA A 182 -16.33 -20.38 8.78
N HIS A 183 -15.32 -19.86 8.08
CA HIS A 183 -14.66 -18.59 8.32
C HIS A 183 -14.66 -17.74 7.07
N LEU A 184 -15.16 -16.52 7.16
CA LEU A 184 -15.01 -15.54 6.09
C LEU A 184 -13.68 -14.81 6.30
N LEU A 185 -12.74 -15.04 5.40
CA LEU A 185 -11.46 -14.35 5.38
C LEU A 185 -11.58 -13.11 4.51
N SER A 186 -11.03 -12.00 4.97
CA SER A 186 -10.85 -10.78 4.17
C SER A 186 -9.37 -10.52 3.92
N VAL A 187 -9.07 -9.96 2.76
CA VAL A 187 -7.69 -9.61 2.36
C VAL A 187 -7.64 -8.20 1.82
N VAL A 188 -6.55 -7.49 2.14
CA VAL A 188 -6.15 -6.24 1.51
C VAL A 188 -4.66 -6.31 1.16
N ALA A 189 -4.23 -5.50 0.19
CA ALA A 189 -2.83 -5.23 -0.08
C ALA A 189 -2.49 -3.79 0.33
N VAL A 190 -1.23 -3.61 0.73
CA VAL A 190 -0.64 -2.32 1.07
C VAL A 190 0.62 -2.14 0.25
N ASP A 191 0.71 -1.12 -0.58
CA ASP A 191 1.93 -0.83 -1.35
C ASP A 191 3.06 -0.28 -0.45
N ARG A 192 4.18 0.12 -1.07
CA ARG A 192 5.31 0.71 -0.35
C ARG A 192 5.06 2.13 0.17
N PHE A 193 4.09 2.83 -0.42
CA PHE A 193 3.67 4.19 -0.04
C PHE A 193 2.62 4.16 1.09
N GLY A 194 2.06 2.99 1.40
CA GLY A 194 1.09 2.78 2.45
C GLY A 194 -0.37 2.85 1.99
N HIS A 195 -0.66 2.96 0.68
CA HIS A 195 -2.04 2.92 0.22
C HIS A 195 -2.62 1.52 0.37
N VAL A 196 -3.88 1.47 0.80
CA VAL A 196 -4.57 0.21 1.06
C VAL A 196 -5.56 -0.06 -0.06
N SER A 197 -5.47 -1.26 -0.63
CA SER A 197 -6.38 -1.72 -1.67
C SER A 197 -7.84 -1.81 -1.18
N PRO A 198 -8.83 -1.85 -2.09
CA PRO A 198 -10.12 -2.45 -1.76
C PRO A 198 -9.93 -3.89 -1.26
N GLY A 199 -10.82 -4.33 -0.37
CA GLY A 199 -10.77 -5.69 0.16
C GLY A 199 -11.39 -6.73 -0.78
N SER A 200 -10.89 -7.96 -0.72
CA SER A 200 -11.60 -9.14 -1.23
C SER A 200 -11.84 -10.16 -0.12
N SER A 201 -12.65 -11.19 -0.39
CA SER A 201 -13.01 -12.16 0.64
C SER A 201 -13.12 -13.58 0.10
N MET A 202 -12.82 -14.55 0.96
CA MET A 202 -12.94 -15.98 0.66
C MET A 202 -13.56 -16.70 1.86
N LEU A 203 -14.57 -17.53 1.59
CA LEU A 203 -15.13 -18.42 2.60
C LEU A 203 -14.29 -19.69 2.66
N VAL A 204 -13.78 -20.01 3.84
CA VAL A 204 -13.02 -21.22 4.13
C VAL A 204 -13.80 -22.06 5.14
N THR A 205 -13.80 -23.38 4.99
CA THR A 205 -14.39 -24.28 6.00
C THR A 205 -13.33 -25.25 6.51
N LEU A 206 -12.99 -25.16 7.80
CA LEU A 206 -12.13 -26.11 8.47
C LEU A 206 -12.98 -27.27 8.98
N VAL A 207 -12.59 -28.48 8.63
CA VAL A 207 -13.17 -29.71 9.18
C VAL A 207 -12.42 -30.00 10.48
N PRO A 208 -13.11 -30.39 11.59
CA PRO A 208 -12.41 -30.83 12.79
C PRO A 208 -11.46 -31.99 12.46
N GLU A 209 -10.26 -31.97 13.03
CA GLU A 209 -9.39 -33.13 12.96
C GLU A 209 -10.17 -34.33 13.52
N SER A 210 -10.30 -35.39 12.72
CA SER A 210 -10.88 -36.63 13.23
C SER A 210 -9.94 -37.10 14.33
N GLU A 211 -10.40 -37.10 15.58
CA GLU A 211 -9.71 -37.86 16.61
C GLU A 211 -9.62 -39.28 16.07
N GLY A 212 -8.40 -39.74 15.80
CA GLY A 212 -8.19 -41.13 15.43
C GLY A 212 -8.82 -41.95 16.54
N GLU A 213 -9.89 -42.67 16.23
CA GLU A 213 -10.37 -43.72 17.13
C GLU A 213 -9.15 -44.60 17.36
N GLY A 214 -8.59 -44.53 18.57
CA GLY A 214 -7.52 -45.41 18.95
C GLY A 214 -8.07 -46.81 18.77
N GLU A 215 -7.52 -47.55 17.80
CA GLU A 215 -7.80 -48.96 17.65
C GLU A 215 -7.38 -49.63 18.96
N GLY A 216 -8.37 -49.85 19.82
CA GLY A 216 -8.27 -50.73 20.97
C GLY A 216 -8.18 -52.15 20.46
N GLU A 217 -7.00 -52.57 20.00
CA GLU A 217 -6.75 -53.97 19.68
C GLU A 217 -6.50 -54.72 21.00
N SER A 218 -7.58 -55.30 21.52
CA SER A 218 -7.56 -56.38 22.50
C SER A 218 -6.97 -57.65 21.85
N ASP A 219 -5.89 -58.16 22.45
CA ASP A 219 -5.34 -59.52 22.41
C ASP A 219 -6.20 -60.62 21.73
N ASN A 220 -5.63 -61.30 20.71
CA ASN A 220 -5.38 -62.76 20.69
C ASN A 220 -5.06 -63.24 19.26
N GLY A 221 -3.78 -63.52 18.98
CA GLY A 221 -3.41 -64.18 17.72
C GLY A 221 -1.92 -64.28 17.47
N ALA A 222 -1.30 -65.32 18.01
CA ALA A 222 0.06 -65.71 17.66
C ALA A 222 0.23 -65.85 16.14
N GLY A 223 1.07 -65.01 15.55
CA GLY A 223 1.40 -65.03 14.14
C GLY A 223 2.80 -64.51 13.92
N THR A 224 3.76 -65.43 13.90
CA THR A 224 5.17 -65.20 13.58
C THR A 224 5.34 -64.58 12.18
N GLY A 225 6.08 -63.47 12.09
CA GLY A 225 6.44 -62.89 10.79
C GLY A 225 7.41 -61.72 10.94
N THR A 226 8.70 -62.05 11.02
CA THR A 226 9.82 -61.12 11.14
C THR A 226 9.91 -60.10 9.99
N ALA A 227 10.35 -58.90 10.37
CA ALA A 227 10.57 -57.72 9.54
C ALA A 227 11.59 -57.88 8.39
N PHE A 228 11.44 -56.99 7.40
CA PHE A 228 12.44 -56.57 6.40
C PHE A 228 13.76 -56.10 7.07
N PRO A 229 14.89 -55.95 6.33
CA PRO A 229 15.09 -54.69 5.56
C PRO A 229 15.85 -54.88 4.23
N GLY A 230 15.71 -53.92 3.30
CA GLY A 230 16.59 -53.88 2.14
C GLY A 230 16.39 -52.68 1.20
N VAL A 231 16.98 -51.54 1.55
CA VAL A 231 17.42 -50.42 0.68
C VAL A 231 18.45 -49.68 1.55
N VAL A 232 19.69 -49.34 1.19
CA VAL A 232 20.47 -49.13 -0.06
C VAL A 232 21.95 -49.27 0.36
N ALA A 233 22.94 -49.59 -0.50
CA ALA A 233 23.61 -48.73 -1.47
C ALA A 233 24.91 -49.46 -1.99
N PRO A 234 25.82 -48.86 -2.79
CA PRO A 234 25.99 -49.15 -4.22
C PRO A 234 27.36 -49.76 -4.58
N GLY A 235 27.51 -50.27 -5.81
CA GLY A 235 28.82 -50.74 -6.30
C GLY A 235 28.84 -51.17 -7.75
N THR A 236 29.30 -50.25 -8.60
CA THR A 236 30.23 -50.45 -9.74
C THR A 236 30.09 -51.70 -10.64
N GLY A 237 29.84 -51.44 -11.93
CA GLY A 237 30.75 -51.90 -12.97
C GLY A 237 30.21 -52.92 -13.99
N THR A 238 30.39 -52.52 -15.26
CA THR A 238 30.62 -53.36 -16.46
C THR A 238 29.41 -53.66 -17.36
N GLN A 239 29.34 -52.84 -18.41
CA GLN A 239 29.01 -53.09 -19.81
C GLN A 239 28.82 -54.56 -20.26
N LEU A 240 27.76 -54.81 -21.05
CA LEU A 240 27.57 -55.67 -22.25
C LEU A 240 26.03 -55.65 -22.47
N GLY A 241 25.40 -55.22 -23.56
CA GLY A 241 25.59 -55.50 -24.98
C GLY A 241 24.26 -56.09 -25.52
N MET A 242 23.82 -55.64 -26.73
CA MET A 242 22.70 -56.17 -27.56
C MET A 242 21.26 -55.86 -27.10
N THR A 243 20.50 -54.94 -27.72
CA THR A 243 19.86 -54.83 -29.06
C THR A 243 18.38 -55.22 -29.04
N ASP A 244 17.62 -54.46 -29.84
CA ASP A 244 16.26 -54.69 -30.35
C ASP A 244 15.10 -54.42 -29.39
N ASP A 245 13.94 -53.93 -29.79
CA ASP A 245 13.40 -53.20 -30.95
C ASP A 245 11.92 -52.94 -30.53
N HIS A 246 11.27 -52.02 -31.23
CA HIS A 246 9.82 -51.78 -31.31
C HIS A 246 9.19 -50.84 -30.28
N THR A 247 9.02 -49.56 -30.63
CA THR A 247 7.95 -48.98 -31.48
C THR A 247 6.67 -48.71 -30.67
N ALA A 248 6.47 -47.41 -30.41
CA ALA A 248 5.21 -46.82 -29.96
C ALA A 248 4.08 -47.06 -30.98
N PRO A 249 2.82 -46.97 -30.54
CA PRO A 249 1.92 -46.11 -31.29
C PRO A 249 1.02 -45.23 -30.41
N ALA A 250 0.83 -43.99 -30.86
CA ALA A 250 -0.36 -43.18 -30.66
C ALA A 250 -1.18 -43.20 -31.99
N PRO A 251 -2.32 -42.50 -32.09
CA PRO A 251 -3.55 -42.55 -31.30
C PRO A 251 -4.77 -42.92 -32.20
N LYS A 252 -5.97 -43.09 -31.63
CA LYS A 252 -7.22 -43.12 -32.41
C LYS A 252 -8.22 -42.09 -31.90
N THR A 253 -8.82 -41.40 -32.86
CA THR A 253 -9.88 -40.41 -32.78
C THR A 253 -11.27 -41.06 -32.79
N ASP A 254 -12.26 -40.25 -32.37
CA ASP A 254 -13.69 -40.22 -32.72
C ASP A 254 -14.65 -40.47 -31.55
N GLU A 255 -15.34 -39.42 -31.07
CA GLU A 255 -16.70 -39.06 -31.51
C GLU A 255 -17.30 -37.97 -30.62
N ALA A 256 -18.10 -37.11 -31.25
CA ALA A 256 -18.83 -36.01 -30.64
C ALA A 256 -20.09 -36.51 -29.92
N SER A 257 -20.42 -35.91 -28.77
CA SER A 257 -21.74 -35.96 -28.16
C SER A 257 -22.02 -34.67 -27.38
N THR A 258 -23.15 -34.06 -27.70
CA THR A 258 -23.69 -32.77 -27.24
C THR A 258 -23.85 -32.69 -25.71
N PRO A 259 -23.59 -31.53 -25.06
CA PRO A 259 -23.85 -31.38 -23.63
C PRO A 259 -25.32 -30.98 -23.38
N GLY A 260 -26.05 -31.83 -22.65
CA GLY A 260 -27.32 -31.47 -22.04
C GLY A 260 -27.10 -30.61 -20.79
N THR A 261 -27.69 -29.43 -20.78
CA THR A 261 -27.69 -28.48 -19.67
C THR A 261 -28.63 -28.98 -18.56
N VAL A 262 -28.12 -29.25 -17.36
CA VAL A 262 -28.93 -29.40 -16.15
C VAL A 262 -28.48 -28.33 -15.17
N THR A 263 -29.19 -27.21 -15.20
CA THR A 263 -29.14 -26.20 -14.14
C THR A 263 -30.01 -26.71 -12.99
N THR A 264 -29.39 -27.02 -11.85
CA THR A 264 -30.14 -27.16 -10.59
C THR A 264 -29.67 -26.06 -9.66
N ASN A 265 -30.38 -24.94 -9.67
CA ASN A 265 -30.28 -23.93 -8.62
C ASN A 265 -30.94 -24.51 -7.37
N ARG A 266 -30.13 -24.95 -6.39
CA ARG A 266 -30.64 -25.11 -5.01
C ARG A 266 -30.53 -23.75 -4.33
N GLU A 267 -31.65 -23.05 -4.37
CA GLU A 267 -31.94 -21.90 -3.53
C GLU A 267 -31.92 -22.37 -2.07
N LEU A 268 -30.84 -22.10 -1.34
CA LEU A 268 -30.81 -22.21 0.11
C LEU A 268 -31.33 -20.90 0.68
N ALA A 269 -32.64 -20.87 0.93
CA ALA A 269 -33.24 -19.84 1.77
C ALA A 269 -32.70 -20.00 3.20
N PHE A 270 -31.84 -19.07 3.64
CA PHE A 270 -31.58 -18.86 5.06
C PHE A 270 -32.35 -17.65 5.54
N THR A 271 -33.29 -17.93 6.43
CA THR A 271 -34.10 -16.96 7.16
C THR A 271 -33.25 -16.22 8.20
N GLY A 272 -33.42 -14.90 8.20
CA GLY A 272 -32.92 -13.88 9.14
C GLY A 272 -32.08 -14.30 10.34
N VAL A 273 -30.84 -13.81 10.37
CA VAL A 273 -30.09 -13.49 11.59
C VAL A 273 -29.52 -12.07 11.39
N GLU A 274 -29.62 -11.26 12.44
CA GLU A 274 -29.40 -9.81 12.46
C GLU A 274 -28.05 -9.36 11.87
N LEU A 275 -28.11 -8.41 10.92
CA LEU A 275 -26.94 -7.65 10.47
C LEU A 275 -26.60 -6.56 11.49
N GLY A 276 -25.79 -6.92 12.48
CA GLY A 276 -25.12 -6.00 13.37
C GLY A 276 -23.94 -5.30 12.68
N GLY A 277 -24.20 -4.10 12.17
CA GLY A 277 -23.30 -2.95 12.15
C GLY A 277 -21.84 -3.11 11.72
N TRP A 278 -21.57 -3.25 10.42
CA TRP A 278 -20.34 -2.76 9.78
C TRP A 278 -20.64 -2.23 8.38
N LEU A 279 -21.21 -1.03 8.31
CA LEU A 279 -21.20 -0.21 7.10
C LEU A 279 -21.04 1.26 7.47
N ALA A 280 -19.85 1.63 7.93
CA ALA A 280 -19.48 3.03 8.14
C ALA A 280 -17.96 3.22 8.06
N ALA A 281 -17.39 3.06 6.86
CA ALA A 281 -16.13 3.71 6.46
C ALA A 281 -15.81 3.41 4.98
N ALA A 282 -16.68 3.82 4.05
CA ALA A 282 -16.33 3.93 2.63
C ALA A 282 -17.35 4.82 1.92
N LEU A 283 -17.46 6.09 2.31
CA LEU A 283 -18.23 7.05 1.52
C LEU A 283 -17.75 8.49 1.72
N THR A 284 -16.54 8.78 1.24
CA THR A 284 -16.13 10.12 0.81
C THR A 284 -15.06 9.99 -0.27
N ALA A 285 -15.46 9.55 -1.47
CA ALA A 285 -14.78 9.89 -2.71
C ALA A 285 -15.69 9.49 -3.86
N LEU A 286 -16.66 10.34 -4.19
CA LEU A 286 -17.21 10.49 -5.53
C LEU A 286 -18.05 11.77 -5.50
N GLY A 287 -17.36 12.89 -5.70
CA GLY A 287 -18.01 14.10 -6.16
C GLY A 287 -18.57 13.85 -7.55
N LEU A 288 -19.83 13.45 -7.64
CA LEU A 288 -20.64 13.74 -8.81
C LEU A 288 -21.88 14.51 -8.35
N GLY A 289 -21.80 15.82 -8.51
CA GLY A 289 -22.94 16.70 -8.41
C GLY A 289 -23.93 16.44 -9.54
N ALA A 290 -25.19 16.65 -9.17
CA ALA A 290 -26.32 17.03 -10.02
C ALA A 290 -27.35 15.93 -10.41
N VAL A 291 -28.57 16.22 -9.94
CA VAL A 291 -29.90 15.92 -10.51
C VAL A 291 -30.50 14.54 -10.21
N LEU A 292 -31.36 14.48 -9.17
CA LEU A 292 -32.82 14.24 -9.36
C LEU A 292 -33.56 14.41 -8.01
N ARG A 293 -34.15 15.58 -7.79
CA ARG A 293 -35.30 15.76 -6.88
C ARG A 293 -36.51 16.14 -7.75
N LEU A 294 -37.46 15.22 -7.92
CA LEU A 294 -38.82 15.61 -8.28
C LEU A 294 -39.88 14.66 -7.69
N LEU A 295 -40.30 15.02 -6.48
CA LEU A 295 -41.68 15.07 -5.97
C LEU A 295 -42.61 13.87 -6.22
N ALA A 296 -42.80 13.08 -5.15
CA ALA A 296 -44.01 12.32 -4.95
C ALA A 296 -45.20 13.25 -4.61
N ARG A 297 -46.14 13.39 -5.55
CA ARG A 297 -47.54 13.75 -5.25
C ARG A 297 -48.46 12.75 -5.93
N ARG A 298 -49.12 11.88 -5.16
CA ARG A 298 -50.46 11.40 -5.49
C ARG A 298 -51.12 10.70 -4.31
N ARG A 299 -52.01 11.41 -3.62
CA ARG A 299 -53.43 11.06 -3.39
C ARG A 299 -53.95 11.84 -2.19
N GLU A 300 -54.68 12.91 -2.47
CA GLU A 300 -55.98 13.15 -1.82
C GLU A 300 -56.71 14.14 -2.74
N GLY A 301 -57.64 13.61 -3.53
CA GLY A 301 -58.54 14.40 -4.35
C GLY A 301 -59.85 14.55 -3.59
N ASP A 302 -60.10 15.77 -3.15
CA ASP A 302 -61.35 16.52 -3.15
C ASP A 302 -62.66 15.75 -3.44
N VAL A 303 -63.60 15.82 -2.49
CA VAL A 303 -65.04 15.66 -2.74
C VAL A 303 -65.77 16.81 -2.03
N ARG A 304 -66.17 17.81 -2.85
CA ARG A 304 -67.45 18.59 -2.85
C ARG A 304 -67.78 19.37 -1.57
N GLY A 305 -68.24 20.62 -1.60
CA GLY A 305 -68.86 21.44 -2.63
C GLY A 305 -69.69 22.51 -1.89
N ASP A 306 -69.87 23.65 -2.55
CA ASP A 306 -70.71 24.81 -2.24
C ASP A 306 -70.47 25.62 -0.94
#